data_AF-A0A660XZM8-F1
#
_entry.id   AF-A0A660XZM8-F1
#
_cell.length_a   1.000
_cell.length_b   1.000
_cell.length_c   1.000
_cell.angle_alpha   90.00
_cell.angle_beta   90.00
_cell.angle_gamma   90.00
#
_symmetry.space_group_name_H-M   'P 1'
#
loop_
_entity.id
_entity.type
_entity.pdbx_description
1 polymer ?
#
loop_
_entity_poly.entity_id
_entity_poly.type
_entity_poly.pdbx_seq_one_letter_code
_entity_poly.pdbx_strand_id
1 'polypeptide(L)'
;MRKLFGEIVFPHTPEYPRNSEGAMVELKDGRILFVFSRFTGGSGDNDRAYLVRTYSEDGGRTWSEPEVVVETEGRMNVMSVSLLRLSSGELMMSYLRKHSTGDCRPLVRFSYDEGETWSEPVEVTDRVCYHVVNNDRVVQLSSGRLVMPAAVYCPEFGKHGVAPSQCFLSDDGGKTWRIGKGEARLREG
;
A
#
# COMPACT_ATOMS: atom_id res chain seq x y z
N MET A 1 -6.02 -33.25 -12.66
CA MET A 1 -6.43 -32.08 -11.85
C MET A 1 -5.39 -31.90 -10.75
N ARG A 2 -4.55 -30.85 -10.76
CA ARG A 2 -3.64 -30.58 -9.63
C ARG A 2 -4.50 -30.09 -8.46
N LYS A 3 -4.39 -30.73 -7.29
CA LYS A 3 -5.03 -30.22 -6.06
C LYS A 3 -4.47 -28.83 -5.79
N LEU A 4 -5.35 -27.86 -5.58
CA LEU A 4 -4.98 -26.58 -4.98
C LEU A 4 -4.51 -26.89 -3.55
N PHE A 5 -3.26 -26.54 -3.24
CA PHE A 5 -2.74 -26.52 -1.88
C PHE A 5 -3.00 -25.13 -1.33
N GLY A 6 -3.51 -25.05 -0.10
CA GLY A 6 -3.73 -23.81 0.61
C GLY A 6 -3.42 -24.02 2.09
N GLU A 7 -2.67 -23.10 2.66
CA GLU A 7 -2.26 -23.11 4.07
C GLU A 7 -2.54 -21.73 4.67
N ILE A 8 -2.98 -21.71 5.92
CA ILE A 8 -3.10 -20.46 6.68
C ILE A 8 -1.72 -20.17 7.27
N VAL A 9 -1.00 -19.22 6.67
CA VAL A 9 0.35 -18.84 7.14
C VAL A 9 0.28 -18.03 8.44
N PHE A 10 -0.60 -17.03 8.50
CA PHE A 10 -0.75 -16.15 9.67
C PHE A 10 -2.19 -16.15 10.16
N PRO A 11 -2.57 -17.07 11.07
CA PRO A 11 -3.91 -17.09 11.66
C PRO A 11 -4.15 -15.81 12.46
N HIS A 12 -5.42 -15.42 12.58
CA HIS A 12 -5.79 -14.36 13.52
C HIS A 12 -5.64 -14.86 14.96
N THR A 13 -5.32 -13.94 15.86
CA THR A 13 -5.26 -14.19 17.30
C THR A 13 -5.98 -13.05 18.05
N PRO A 14 -6.23 -13.17 19.37
CA PRO A 14 -6.75 -12.04 20.14
C PRO A 14 -5.83 -10.80 20.09
N GLU A 15 -4.52 -11.00 19.95
CA GLU A 15 -3.54 -9.93 19.79
C GLU A 15 -3.51 -9.35 18.36
N TYR A 16 -3.65 -10.22 17.36
CA TYR A 16 -3.66 -9.88 15.94
C TYR A 16 -5.00 -10.31 15.29
N PRO A 17 -6.09 -9.58 15.55
CA PRO A 17 -7.44 -10.00 15.16
C PRO A 17 -7.71 -10.01 13.65
N ARG A 18 -6.84 -9.36 12.85
CA ARG A 18 -6.93 -9.35 11.38
C ARG A 18 -5.56 -9.17 10.74
N ASN A 19 -5.30 -9.98 9.71
CA ASN A 19 -4.26 -9.73 8.72
C ASN A 19 -4.97 -9.47 7.38
N SER A 20 -4.63 -8.40 6.67
CA SER A 20 -5.25 -8.07 5.39
C SER A 20 -4.33 -7.20 4.55
N GLU A 21 -4.75 -6.91 3.31
CA GLU A 21 -4.07 -6.05 2.34
C GLU A 21 -2.54 -6.20 2.33
N GLY A 22 -2.01 -6.96 1.37
CA GLY A 22 -0.57 -7.13 1.25
C GLY A 22 -0.08 -7.15 -0.18
N ALA A 23 1.23 -7.03 -0.33
CA ALA A 23 1.93 -7.07 -1.60
C ALA A 23 3.26 -7.79 -1.46
N MET A 24 3.65 -8.49 -2.53
CA MET A 24 4.84 -9.32 -2.58
C MET A 24 5.77 -8.84 -3.69
N VAL A 25 7.08 -8.99 -3.47
CA VAL A 25 8.10 -8.77 -4.51
C VAL A 25 9.22 -9.79 -4.34
N GLU A 26 9.76 -10.28 -5.47
CA GLU A 26 10.96 -11.10 -5.46
C GLU A 26 12.21 -10.21 -5.28
N LEU A 27 13.05 -10.60 -4.33
CA LEU A 27 14.33 -9.97 -4.04
C LEU A 27 15.43 -10.52 -4.95
N LYS A 28 16.54 -9.79 -5.08
CA LYS A 28 17.66 -10.20 -5.95
C LYS A 28 18.33 -11.52 -5.53
N ASP A 29 18.20 -11.91 -4.27
CA ASP A 29 18.71 -13.17 -3.74
C ASP A 29 17.73 -14.35 -3.92
N GLY A 30 16.57 -14.12 -4.54
CA GLY A 30 15.53 -15.11 -4.79
C GLY A 30 14.53 -15.29 -3.65
N ARG A 31 14.69 -14.58 -2.52
CA ARG A 31 13.66 -14.54 -1.47
C ARG A 31 12.43 -13.78 -1.96
N ILE A 32 11.27 -14.14 -1.44
CA ILE A 32 10.04 -13.35 -1.60
C ILE A 32 9.86 -12.49 -0.36
N LEU A 33 9.87 -11.17 -0.53
CA LEU A 33 9.42 -10.23 0.49
C LEU A 33 7.90 -10.10 0.40
N PHE A 34 7.21 -10.31 1.51
CA PHE A 34 5.78 -10.03 1.64
C PHE A 34 5.55 -9.00 2.74
N VAL A 35 4.87 -7.90 2.39
CA VAL A 35 4.45 -6.88 3.34
C VAL A 35 2.92 -6.86 3.40
N PHE A 36 2.34 -6.85 4.59
CA PHE A 36 0.89 -6.84 4.79
C PHE A 36 0.46 -6.05 6.02
N SER A 37 -0.81 -5.70 6.08
CA SER A 37 -1.40 -4.99 7.21
C SER A 37 -1.74 -5.98 8.32
N ARG A 38 -1.18 -5.78 9.51
CA ARG A 38 -1.46 -6.57 10.72
C ARG A 38 -2.15 -5.68 11.74
N PHE A 39 -3.41 -5.98 11.99
CA PHE A 39 -4.24 -5.21 12.91
C PHE A 39 -3.94 -5.60 14.35
N THR A 40 -3.90 -4.59 15.23
CA THR A 40 -3.59 -4.71 16.66
C THR A 40 -4.66 -4.06 17.55
N GLY A 41 -5.51 -3.20 16.98
CA GLY A 41 -6.55 -2.47 17.72
C GLY A 41 -7.98 -3.04 17.60
N GLY A 42 -8.17 -4.14 16.86
CA GLY A 42 -9.48 -4.68 16.47
C GLY A 42 -9.49 -5.13 15.01
N SER A 43 -10.63 -5.58 14.48
CA SER A 43 -10.75 -6.12 13.11
C SER A 43 -11.44 -5.18 12.11
N GLY A 44 -11.92 -4.01 12.56
CA GLY A 44 -12.59 -3.01 11.74
C GLY A 44 -11.62 -2.18 10.90
N ASP A 45 -12.09 -1.63 9.77
CA ASP A 45 -11.29 -0.87 8.78
C ASP A 45 -10.67 0.44 9.30
N ASN A 46 -10.93 0.75 10.56
CA ASN A 46 -10.56 1.96 11.29
C ASN A 46 -9.61 1.64 12.46
N ASP A 47 -9.45 0.38 12.80
CA ASP A 47 -8.68 -0.07 13.95
C ASP A 47 -7.18 -0.03 13.64
N ARG A 48 -6.38 0.10 14.71
CA ARG A 48 -4.93 0.22 14.61
C ARG A 48 -4.32 -0.97 13.88
N ALA A 49 -3.39 -0.69 12.99
CA ALA A 49 -2.62 -1.67 12.25
C ALA A 49 -1.18 -1.21 12.06
N TYR A 50 -0.27 -2.18 11.93
CA TYR A 50 1.09 -2.01 11.45
C TYR A 50 1.19 -2.54 10.03
N LEU A 51 2.21 -2.10 9.28
CA LEU A 51 2.70 -2.87 8.15
C LEU A 51 3.86 -3.74 8.64
N VAL A 52 3.72 -5.05 8.43
CA VAL A 52 4.74 -6.03 8.80
C VAL A 52 5.31 -6.69 7.55
N ARG A 53 6.60 -7.02 7.58
CA ARG A 53 7.28 -7.82 6.55
C ARG A 53 7.51 -9.24 7.02
N THR A 54 7.57 -10.16 6.07
CA THR A 54 8.04 -11.53 6.25
C THR A 54 8.71 -11.99 4.95
N TYR A 55 9.60 -12.98 5.06
CA TYR A 55 10.33 -13.53 3.93
C TYR A 55 9.99 -14.99 3.71
N SER A 56 9.97 -15.39 2.44
CA SER A 56 10.00 -16.80 2.05
C SER A 56 11.26 -17.08 1.23
N GLU A 57 11.98 -18.14 1.58
CA GLU A 57 13.18 -18.60 0.86
C GLU A 57 12.90 -19.81 -0.03
N ASP A 58 11.68 -20.34 0.01
CA ASP A 58 11.30 -21.60 -0.64
C ASP A 58 10.12 -21.44 -1.61
N GLY A 59 9.98 -20.25 -2.20
CA GLY A 59 8.96 -19.96 -3.20
C GLY A 59 7.55 -19.84 -2.63
N GLY A 60 7.42 -19.33 -1.40
CA GLY A 60 6.16 -19.02 -0.73
C GLY A 60 5.54 -20.18 0.05
N ARG A 61 6.29 -21.25 0.32
CA ARG A 61 5.79 -22.43 1.05
C ARG A 61 5.89 -22.21 2.56
N THR A 62 7.01 -21.66 3.03
CA THR A 62 7.22 -21.25 4.42
C THR A 62 7.59 -19.78 4.49
N TRP A 63 7.32 -19.18 5.65
CA TRP A 63 7.46 -17.76 5.88
C TRP A 63 8.11 -17.50 7.24
N SER A 64 8.99 -16.50 7.32
CA SER A 64 9.62 -16.09 8.58
C SER A 64 8.62 -15.41 9.52
N GLU A 65 8.99 -15.29 10.80
CA GLU A 65 8.22 -14.48 11.75
C GLU A 65 8.08 -13.02 11.25
N PRO A 66 6.87 -12.43 11.29
CA PRO A 66 6.72 -11.10 10.73
C PRO A 66 7.26 -9.99 11.64
N GLU A 67 7.98 -9.06 11.04
CA GLU A 67 8.61 -7.92 11.69
C GLU A 67 7.91 -6.62 11.32
N VAL A 68 7.77 -5.68 12.26
CA VAL A 68 7.18 -4.36 11.98
C VAL A 68 8.12 -3.54 11.10
N VAL A 69 7.58 -3.02 9.99
CA VAL A 69 8.28 -2.10 9.08
C VAL A 69 7.73 -0.68 9.20
N VAL A 70 6.40 -0.55 9.36
CA VAL A 70 5.74 0.74 9.55
C VAL A 70 4.79 0.61 10.73
N GLU A 71 5.06 1.37 11.79
CA GLU A 71 4.13 1.52 12.89
C GLU A 71 2.87 2.29 12.48
N THR A 72 1.90 2.42 13.38
CA THR A 72 0.73 3.25 13.13
C THR A 72 1.12 4.74 13.13
N GLU A 73 1.45 5.28 11.95
CA GLU A 73 1.79 6.70 11.76
C GLU A 73 0.55 7.61 11.66
N GLY A 74 -0.64 7.01 11.51
CA GLY A 74 -1.93 7.70 11.55
C GLY A 74 -2.51 7.78 12.96
N ARG A 75 -3.62 8.50 13.12
CA ARG A 75 -4.41 8.40 14.37
C ARG A 75 -5.28 7.14 14.40
N MET A 76 -5.51 6.52 13.24
CA MET A 76 -6.30 5.30 13.09
C MET A 76 -5.41 4.14 12.65
N ASN A 77 -4.98 4.11 11.38
CA ASN A 77 -4.24 2.97 10.83
C ASN A 77 -3.26 3.34 9.71
N VAL A 78 -2.45 2.34 9.33
CA VAL A 78 -1.73 2.27 8.06
C VAL A 78 -2.18 1.01 7.32
N MET A 79 -2.39 1.08 6.00
CA MET A 79 -2.99 -0.03 5.24
C MET A 79 -2.73 0.08 3.72
N SER A 80 -3.30 -0.86 2.95
CA SER A 80 -3.31 -0.86 1.48
C SER A 80 -1.91 -0.82 0.85
N VAL A 81 -0.98 -1.57 1.44
CA VAL A 81 0.41 -1.62 1.00
C VAL A 81 0.56 -2.20 -0.42
N SER A 82 1.44 -1.60 -1.21
CA SER A 82 1.91 -2.11 -2.51
C SER A 82 3.42 -2.01 -2.58
N LEU A 83 4.06 -2.92 -3.31
CA LEU A 83 5.50 -2.93 -3.56
C LEU A 83 5.75 -2.86 -5.06
N LEU A 84 6.71 -2.03 -5.47
CA LEU A 84 7.12 -1.90 -6.86
C LEU A 84 8.64 -1.80 -6.93
N ARG A 85 9.29 -2.69 -7.68
CA ARG A 85 10.69 -2.51 -8.06
C ARG A 85 10.77 -1.49 -9.18
N LEU A 86 11.43 -0.36 -8.92
CA LEU A 86 11.62 0.69 -9.92
C LEU A 86 12.66 0.27 -10.95
N SER A 87 12.60 0.85 -12.14
CA SER A 87 13.57 0.64 -13.22
C SER A 87 15.00 1.00 -12.82
N SER A 88 15.17 1.87 -11.82
CA SER A 88 16.44 2.24 -11.19
C SER A 88 16.99 1.16 -10.24
N GLY A 89 16.15 0.20 -9.83
CA GLY A 89 16.53 -1.01 -9.11
C GLY A 89 16.11 -1.05 -7.65
N GLU A 90 15.84 0.10 -7.03
CA GLU A 90 15.30 0.22 -5.68
C GLU A 90 13.85 -0.26 -5.58
N LEU A 91 13.42 -0.61 -4.36
CA LEU A 91 12.03 -0.94 -4.07
C LEU A 91 11.30 0.32 -3.60
N MET A 92 10.11 0.55 -4.12
CA MET A 92 9.16 1.54 -3.62
C MET A 92 8.01 0.82 -2.91
N MET A 93 7.73 1.20 -1.67
CA MET A 93 6.54 0.79 -0.93
C MET A 93 5.56 1.96 -0.90
N SER A 94 4.34 1.75 -1.40
CA SER A 94 3.25 2.71 -1.24
C SER A 94 2.21 2.20 -0.26
N TYR A 95 1.69 3.07 0.61
CA TYR A 95 0.67 2.71 1.60
C TYR A 95 -0.22 3.91 1.91
N LEU A 96 -1.31 3.67 2.63
CA LEU A 96 -2.20 4.72 3.11
C LEU A 96 -1.95 4.97 4.60
N ARG A 97 -1.88 6.25 5.00
CA ARG A 97 -1.91 6.69 6.40
C ARG A 97 -3.26 7.33 6.70
N LYS A 98 -3.96 6.80 7.70
CA LYS A 98 -5.31 7.22 8.06
C LYS A 98 -5.32 7.96 9.39
N HIS A 99 -5.67 9.24 9.34
CA HIS A 99 -5.89 10.06 10.52
C HIS A 99 -7.36 10.11 10.95
N SER A 100 -8.30 9.98 10.00
CA SER A 100 -9.73 9.95 10.28
C SER A 100 -10.50 9.28 9.14
N THR A 101 -11.82 9.17 9.25
CA THR A 101 -12.70 8.75 8.13
C THR A 101 -12.77 9.77 6.99
N GLY A 102 -12.22 10.98 7.16
CA GLY A 102 -12.09 12.01 6.11
C GLY A 102 -10.65 12.36 5.73
N ASP A 103 -9.65 11.73 6.36
CA ASP A 103 -8.23 12.00 6.13
C ASP A 103 -7.46 10.67 6.04
N CYS A 104 -7.26 10.22 4.80
CA CYS A 104 -6.55 9.01 4.43
C CYS A 104 -5.67 9.33 3.22
N ARG A 105 -4.35 9.38 3.43
CA ARG A 105 -3.40 9.90 2.42
C ARG A 105 -2.45 8.80 1.94
N PRO A 106 -2.12 8.75 0.64
CA PRO A 106 -1.08 7.89 0.13
C PRO A 106 0.31 8.45 0.44
N LEU A 107 1.22 7.56 0.81
CA LEU A 107 2.63 7.83 1.02
C LEU A 107 3.47 6.80 0.27
N VAL A 108 4.71 7.15 -0.01
CA VAL A 108 5.73 6.22 -0.50
C VAL A 108 6.99 6.25 0.36
N ARG A 109 7.64 5.10 0.51
CA ARG A 109 8.98 4.93 1.09
C ARG A 109 9.84 4.13 0.13
N PHE A 110 11.16 4.31 0.20
CA PHE A 110 12.10 3.65 -0.69
C PHE A 110 13.08 2.78 0.08
N SER A 111 13.41 1.62 -0.47
CA SER A 111 14.48 0.76 0.04
C SER A 111 15.52 0.54 -1.05
N TYR A 112 16.78 0.80 -0.68
CA TYR A 112 17.95 0.63 -1.54
C TYR A 112 18.72 -0.66 -1.23
N ASP A 113 18.25 -1.42 -0.24
CA ASP A 113 18.88 -2.61 0.33
C ASP A 113 17.90 -3.79 0.38
N GLU A 114 17.09 -3.94 -0.68
CA GLU A 114 16.18 -5.10 -0.88
C GLU A 114 15.14 -5.29 0.25
N GLY A 115 14.66 -4.20 0.83
CA GLY A 115 13.58 -4.18 1.83
C GLY A 115 14.06 -4.24 3.27
N GLU A 116 15.38 -4.24 3.50
CA GLU A 116 15.98 -4.29 4.84
C GLU A 116 15.76 -2.98 5.60
N THR A 117 15.94 -1.83 4.96
CA THR A 117 15.61 -0.51 5.52
C THR A 117 14.78 0.33 4.55
N TRP A 118 14.04 1.29 5.12
CA TRP A 118 13.12 2.16 4.36
C TRP A 118 13.40 3.62 4.68
N SER A 119 13.40 4.46 3.65
CA SER A 119 13.54 5.92 3.79
C SER A 119 12.40 6.52 4.62
N GLU A 120 12.57 7.77 5.03
CA GLU A 120 11.45 8.63 5.46
C GLU A 120 10.34 8.68 4.41
N PRO A 121 9.07 8.89 4.82
CA PRO A 121 7.95 8.82 3.92
C PRO A 121 7.82 10.11 3.10
N VAL A 122 7.47 9.94 1.83
CA VAL A 122 7.06 11.03 0.93
C VAL A 122 5.55 11.01 0.81
N GLU A 123 4.89 12.10 1.17
CA GLU A 123 3.46 12.26 0.93
C GLU A 123 3.20 12.45 -0.57
N VAL A 124 2.25 11.68 -1.12
CA VAL A 124 1.85 11.80 -2.53
C VAL A 124 0.98 13.04 -2.76
N THR A 125 0.33 13.53 -1.71
CA THR A 125 -0.54 14.71 -1.72
C THR A 125 -0.67 15.28 -0.32
N ASP A 126 -0.69 16.61 -0.22
CA ASP A 126 -0.98 17.35 1.01
C ASP A 126 -2.49 17.57 1.21
N ARG A 127 -3.31 17.26 0.20
CA ARG A 127 -4.76 17.45 0.24
C ARG A 127 -5.40 16.54 1.29
N VAL A 128 -6.15 17.14 2.21
CA VAL A 128 -6.88 16.43 3.27
C VAL A 128 -8.18 15.85 2.70
N CYS A 129 -8.11 14.63 2.22
CA CYS A 129 -9.26 13.86 1.75
C CYS A 129 -9.12 12.38 2.10
N TYR A 130 -10.17 11.62 1.87
CA TYR A 130 -10.13 10.17 1.94
C TYR A 130 -9.74 9.58 0.57
N HIS A 131 -8.46 9.23 0.43
CA HIS A 131 -7.92 8.58 -0.77
C HIS A 131 -7.91 7.07 -0.58
N VAL A 132 -8.36 6.36 -1.61
CA VAL A 132 -8.26 4.91 -1.70
C VAL A 132 -7.37 4.57 -2.89
N VAL A 133 -6.22 3.96 -2.60
CA VAL A 133 -5.34 3.36 -3.61
C VAL A 133 -5.53 1.86 -3.50
N ASN A 134 -6.04 1.24 -4.57
CA ASN A 134 -6.17 -0.21 -4.60
C ASN A 134 -4.77 -0.84 -4.59
N ASN A 135 -4.59 -1.88 -3.77
CA ASN A 135 -3.33 -2.60 -3.68
C ASN A 135 -2.83 -3.09 -5.03
N ASP A 136 -1.52 -3.00 -5.23
CA ASP A 136 -0.78 -3.49 -6.39
C ASP A 136 -1.23 -2.87 -7.72
N ARG A 137 -1.64 -1.58 -7.68
CA ARG A 137 -2.07 -0.82 -8.87
C ARG A 137 -1.14 0.33 -9.26
N VAL A 138 -0.11 0.61 -8.47
CA VAL A 138 0.89 1.62 -8.82
C VAL A 138 1.84 1.02 -9.86
N VAL A 139 1.99 1.70 -11.00
CA VAL A 139 2.81 1.20 -12.11
C VAL A 139 3.84 2.23 -12.54
N GLN A 140 4.98 1.75 -13.04
CA GLN A 140 5.95 2.56 -13.77
C GLN A 140 5.79 2.34 -15.27
N LEU A 141 5.60 3.41 -16.02
CA LEU A 141 5.54 3.38 -17.48
C LEU A 141 6.95 3.18 -18.06
N SER A 142 7.04 2.74 -19.32
CA SER A 142 8.32 2.62 -20.03
C SER A 142 9.07 3.95 -20.17
N SER A 143 8.38 5.09 -20.02
CA SER A 143 9.00 6.42 -19.95
C SER A 143 9.64 6.75 -18.60
N GLY A 144 9.53 5.87 -17.60
CA GLY A 144 9.98 6.08 -16.23
C GLY A 144 8.94 6.75 -15.31
N ARG A 145 7.85 7.30 -15.86
CA ARG A 145 6.77 7.95 -15.08
C ARG A 145 6.03 6.93 -14.22
N LEU A 146 5.82 7.25 -12.95
CA LEU A 146 4.92 6.51 -12.07
C LEU A 146 3.49 7.03 -12.19
N VAL A 147 2.54 6.09 -12.12
CA VAL A 147 1.10 6.36 -12.13
C VAL A 147 0.47 5.65 -10.95
N MET A 148 -0.14 6.42 -10.05
CA MET A 148 -0.88 5.93 -8.88
C MET A 148 -2.36 6.32 -9.03
N PRO A 149 -3.23 5.38 -9.46
CA PRO A 149 -4.66 5.62 -9.50
C PRO A 149 -5.25 5.60 -8.09
N ALA A 150 -6.10 6.58 -7.78
CA ALA A 150 -6.79 6.69 -6.50
C ALA A 150 -8.26 7.08 -6.70
N ALA A 151 -9.16 6.43 -5.97
CA ALA A 151 -10.50 6.97 -5.74
C ALA A 151 -10.41 8.03 -4.64
N VAL A 152 -11.01 9.20 -4.89
CA VAL A 152 -10.87 10.35 -3.99
C VAL A 152 -12.23 10.79 -3.48
N TYR A 153 -12.38 10.80 -2.16
CA TYR A 153 -13.55 11.34 -1.47
C TYR A 153 -13.11 12.56 -0.67
N CYS A 154 -13.50 13.74 -1.15
CA CYS A 154 -13.28 15.00 -0.47
C CYS A 154 -14.63 15.60 -0.04
N PRO A 155 -14.70 16.37 1.05
CA PRO A 155 -15.93 17.03 1.49
C PRO A 155 -16.63 17.84 0.38
N GLU A 156 -15.87 18.48 -0.49
CA GLU A 156 -16.36 19.26 -1.63
C GLU A 156 -17.04 18.43 -2.73
N PHE A 157 -16.87 17.11 -2.74
CA PHE A 157 -17.51 16.22 -3.72
C PHE A 157 -18.92 15.78 -3.29
N GLY A 158 -19.38 16.17 -2.10
CA GLY A 158 -20.73 15.86 -1.62
C GLY A 158 -20.85 14.46 -0.99
N LYS A 159 -22.03 13.85 -1.06
CA LYS A 159 -22.34 12.59 -0.36
C LYS A 159 -21.53 11.41 -0.91
N HIS A 160 -21.19 10.47 -0.02
CA HIS A 160 -20.61 9.18 -0.35
C HIS A 160 -21.46 8.46 -1.43
N GLY A 161 -20.85 8.14 -2.58
CA GLY A 161 -21.54 7.39 -3.64
C GLY A 161 -20.89 7.50 -5.02
N VAL A 162 -20.23 8.62 -5.33
CA VAL A 162 -19.49 8.82 -6.59
C VAL A 162 -18.12 9.41 -6.26
N ALA A 163 -17.09 8.57 -6.14
CA ALA A 163 -15.72 9.07 -6.08
C ALA A 163 -15.18 9.27 -7.49
N PRO A 164 -14.77 10.50 -7.87
CA PRO A 164 -13.90 10.63 -9.03
C PRO A 164 -12.62 9.81 -8.80
N SER A 165 -12.19 9.12 -9.84
CA SER A 165 -10.84 8.55 -9.87
C SER A 165 -9.89 9.61 -10.40
N GLN A 166 -8.81 9.84 -9.66
CA GLN A 166 -7.70 10.69 -10.05
C GLN A 166 -6.44 9.84 -10.17
N CYS A 167 -5.48 10.29 -10.97
CA CYS A 167 -4.16 9.68 -11.02
C CYS A 167 -3.13 10.67 -10.47
N PHE A 168 -2.36 10.23 -9.48
CA PHE A 168 -1.13 10.89 -9.09
C PHE A 168 0.00 10.43 -10.00
N LEU A 169 0.82 11.38 -10.43
CA LEU A 169 1.90 11.16 -11.38
C LEU A 169 3.21 11.63 -10.76
N SER A 170 4.26 10.83 -10.92
CA SER A 170 5.63 11.23 -10.60
C SER A 170 6.54 10.99 -11.79
N ASP A 171 7.38 11.98 -12.08
CA ASP A 171 8.33 11.97 -13.19
C ASP A 171 9.79 11.85 -12.69
N ASP A 172 10.01 11.67 -11.37
CA ASP A 172 11.32 11.69 -10.70
C ASP A 172 11.57 10.48 -9.79
N GLY A 173 10.91 9.36 -10.08
CA GLY A 173 11.04 8.12 -9.31
C GLY A 173 10.26 8.12 -7.99
N GLY A 174 9.22 8.95 -7.86
CA GLY A 174 8.33 8.99 -6.70
C GLY A 174 8.75 9.97 -5.62
N LYS A 175 9.74 10.83 -5.88
CA LYS A 175 10.24 11.84 -4.94
C LYS A 175 9.30 13.03 -4.86
N THR A 176 8.64 13.37 -5.97
CA THR A 176 7.57 14.36 -6.03
C THR A 176 6.38 13.85 -6.83
N TRP A 177 5.19 14.30 -6.47
CA TRP A 177 3.93 13.87 -7.06
C TRP A 177 3.06 15.06 -7.43
N ARG A 178 2.27 14.88 -8.49
CA ARG A 178 1.26 15.85 -8.93
C ARG A 178 0.00 15.14 -9.41
N ILE A 179 -1.13 15.81 -9.30
CA ILE A 179 -2.40 15.31 -9.87
C ILE A 179 -2.33 15.38 -11.40
N GLY A 180 -2.79 14.34 -12.08
CA GLY A 180 -2.97 14.32 -13.53
C GLY A 180 -4.07 15.28 -13.99
N LYS A 181 -4.00 15.77 -15.23
CA LYS A 181 -4.97 16.75 -15.77
C LYS A 181 -6.39 16.20 -16.01
N GLY A 182 -6.65 14.93 -15.72
CA GLY A 182 -7.92 14.27 -16.01
C GLY A 182 -8.52 13.61 -14.78
N GLU A 183 -9.86 13.63 -14.70
CA GLU A 183 -10.64 12.86 -13.75
C GLU A 183 -11.52 11.86 -14.51
N ALA A 184 -11.64 10.63 -14.01
CA ALA A 184 -12.63 9.68 -14.49
C ALA A 184 -13.82 9.67 -13.53
N ARG A 185 -15.03 9.88 -14.06
CA ARG A 185 -16.30 9.80 -13.32
C ARG A 185 -17.19 8.74 -13.95
N LEU A 186 -17.96 8.03 -13.14
CA LEU A 186 -19.02 7.17 -13.66
C LEU A 186 -20.05 8.05 -14.38
N ARG A 187 -20.50 7.63 -15.56
CA ARG A 187 -21.62 8.30 -16.24
C ARG A 187 -22.87 8.10 -15.40
N GLU A 188 -23.56 9.19 -15.07
CA GLU A 188 -24.93 9.09 -14.53
C GLU A 188 -25.82 8.51 -15.65
N GLY A 189 -26.59 7.48 -15.30
CA GLY A 189 -27.50 6.77 -16.21
C GLY A 189 -28.82 7.48 -16.41
#